data_AF-A0A7W5LIP8-F1
#
_entry.id   AF-A0A7W5LIP8-F1
#
_cell.length_a   1.000
_cell.length_b   1.000
_cell.length_c   1.000
_cell.angle_alpha   90.00
_cell.angle_beta   90.00
_cell.angle_gamma   90.00
#
_symmetry.space_group_name_H-M   'P 1'
#
loop_
_entity.id
_entity.type
_entity.pdbx_description
1 polymer ?
#
loop_
_entity_poly.entity_id
_entity_poly.type
_entity_poly.pdbx_seq_one_letter_code
_entity_poly.pdbx_strand_id
1 'polypeptide(L)'
;MPKIAIEETIDHQYSPVKPARHILPSLFRRRVPERRQQNDLEDIEYIPAPGIQDPIPQSGGKPPLRLLSFLFIVILPFLASLIYFVFIASDQYVAESRFAVRALTSSDDKGDGSGGSDNSGGGAAGLLSMRSASQDAYVVTSFIHSTEILKRIGEKIDYRSMFARQDADFLSRFRSSDSDEDFLDYWENHVTAYIDVSSGIITLKVRAFAPDDSVKLSNAIIQESESLINELSQRARNDIVQSMQADLEKSGKAYNDTLIALNQFQHQSGLLSPETQAKDSSTLLTGLLAQKLEFETRLFVMKQSHAEGSPTYQQLTLALQSLDAQIDKKKAELTGPENASLAKALLEYSKLDTNRMIAEKLYEASQRNYDTVLAEALRKSLYLAVFVNPALPDEAVFPHRITTPLIILLGLAVLWTTLSLIWASVQDHQI
;
A
#
# COMPACT_ATOMS: atom_id res chain seq x y z
N MET A 1 -1.19 -5.59 -62.36
CA MET A 1 -0.27 -6.27 -63.31
C MET A 1 0.79 -5.27 -63.74
N PRO A 2 2.01 -5.63 -64.17
CA PRO A 2 2.79 -6.89 -64.11
C PRO A 2 4.21 -6.67 -63.47
N LYS A 3 4.93 -7.68 -62.95
CA LYS A 3 5.95 -8.57 -63.60
C LYS A 3 7.15 -7.80 -64.19
N ILE A 4 8.40 -8.06 -63.78
CA ILE A 4 9.43 -8.92 -64.46
C ILE A 4 10.70 -8.84 -63.55
N ALA A 5 11.23 -9.93 -62.98
CA ALA A 5 12.14 -10.98 -63.52
C ALA A 5 13.62 -10.53 -63.62
N ILE A 6 14.53 -11.09 -62.80
CA ILE A 6 15.47 -12.23 -63.02
C ILE A 6 16.81 -11.76 -63.61
N GLU A 7 17.92 -12.00 -62.88
CA GLU A 7 19.11 -12.82 -63.23
C GLU A 7 20.21 -12.56 -62.17
N GLU A 8 20.55 -13.50 -61.28
CA GLU A 8 21.44 -14.67 -61.45
C GLU A 8 22.93 -14.31 -61.27
N THR A 9 23.52 -14.76 -60.16
CA THR A 9 24.85 -15.41 -60.18
C THR A 9 24.94 -16.39 -59.01
N ILE A 10 25.20 -17.63 -59.41
CA ILE A 10 25.37 -18.85 -58.65
C ILE A 10 26.76 -18.87 -58.01
N ASP A 11 26.88 -19.37 -56.77
CA ASP A 11 27.99 -20.29 -56.49
C ASP A 11 27.57 -21.37 -55.49
N HIS A 12 27.86 -22.61 -55.88
CA HIS A 12 27.49 -23.86 -55.21
C HIS A 12 28.70 -24.35 -54.43
N GLN A 13 28.54 -24.68 -53.15
CA GLN A 13 29.34 -25.77 -52.59
C GLN A 13 28.67 -26.44 -51.38
N TYR A 14 28.17 -27.66 -51.64
CA TYR A 14 27.81 -28.66 -50.64
C TYR A 14 29.07 -29.32 -50.07
N SER A 15 29.07 -29.62 -48.77
CA SER A 15 29.73 -30.82 -48.24
C SER A 15 29.22 -31.25 -46.86
N PRO A 16 29.34 -32.54 -46.49
CA PRO A 16 28.33 -33.23 -45.71
C PRO A 16 28.72 -33.55 -44.26
N VAL A 17 27.69 -33.97 -43.52
CA VAL A 17 27.64 -34.48 -42.15
C VAL A 17 28.60 -35.66 -41.90
N LYS A 18 29.28 -35.67 -40.73
CA LYS A 18 29.64 -36.88 -39.96
C LYS A 18 29.86 -36.56 -38.46
N PRO A 19 29.71 -37.54 -37.55
CA PRO A 19 29.33 -37.34 -36.16
C PRO A 19 30.52 -37.21 -35.18
N ALA A 20 30.38 -36.38 -34.16
CA ALA A 20 31.35 -36.26 -33.07
C ALA A 20 30.92 -37.10 -31.85
N ARG A 21 31.71 -38.14 -31.58
CA ARG A 21 31.69 -38.97 -30.39
C ARG A 21 32.45 -38.31 -29.24
N HIS A 22 32.00 -38.65 -28.03
CA HIS A 22 32.59 -38.49 -26.71
C HIS A 22 34.11 -38.25 -26.64
N ILE A 23 34.47 -37.18 -25.92
CA ILE A 23 35.82 -36.92 -25.42
C ILE A 23 35.85 -37.30 -23.93
N LEU A 24 36.52 -38.41 -23.62
CA LEU A 24 37.01 -38.73 -22.27
C LEU A 24 38.51 -38.38 -22.22
N PRO A 25 39.01 -37.71 -21.17
CA PRO A 25 40.43 -37.41 -21.05
C PRO A 25 41.24 -38.65 -20.67
N SER A 26 42.14 -39.03 -21.56
CA SER A 26 43.15 -40.08 -21.36
C SER A 26 44.38 -39.53 -20.62
N LEU A 27 44.42 -39.73 -19.31
CA LEU A 27 45.66 -39.72 -18.53
C LEU A 27 45.73 -41.05 -17.79
N PHE A 28 46.94 -41.61 -17.68
CA PHE A 28 47.27 -42.96 -17.18
C PHE A 28 47.32 -44.08 -18.22
N ARG A 29 48.17 -43.88 -19.24
CA ARG A 29 48.83 -44.96 -19.97
C ARG A 29 49.95 -45.53 -19.08
N ARG A 30 49.64 -46.51 -18.24
CA ARG A 30 50.65 -47.23 -17.45
C ARG A 30 51.24 -48.36 -18.30
N ARG A 31 52.57 -48.32 -18.52
CA ARG A 31 53.34 -49.34 -19.23
C ARG A 31 53.11 -50.72 -18.59
N VAL A 32 52.90 -51.72 -19.44
CA VAL A 32 52.98 -53.14 -19.08
C VAL A 32 54.47 -53.48 -18.92
N PRO A 33 54.95 -53.94 -17.76
CA PRO A 33 56.29 -54.50 -17.65
C PRO A 33 56.32 -55.95 -18.14
N GLU A 34 57.43 -56.27 -18.81
CA GLU A 34 57.80 -57.58 -19.33
C GLU A 34 57.72 -58.71 -18.31
N ARG A 35 57.32 -59.87 -18.81
CA ARG A 35 57.33 -61.17 -18.16
C ARG A 35 58.79 -61.59 -17.92
N ARG A 36 59.31 -61.36 -16.71
CA ARG A 36 60.61 -61.90 -16.29
C ARG A 36 60.45 -63.36 -15.87
N GLN A 37 61.22 -64.23 -16.51
CA GLN A 37 61.30 -65.66 -16.23
C GLN A 37 61.84 -65.93 -14.81
N GLN A 38 61.29 -67.00 -14.23
CA GLN A 38 61.77 -67.77 -13.09
C GLN A 38 63.29 -67.99 -13.10
N ASN A 39 63.94 -67.69 -11.97
CA ASN A 39 64.84 -68.59 -11.23
C ASN A 39 65.70 -67.73 -10.30
N ASP A 40 65.33 -67.69 -9.03
CA ASP A 40 66.26 -67.64 -7.89
C ASP A 40 65.41 -68.00 -6.65
N LEU A 41 65.58 -69.24 -6.20
CA LEU A 41 65.01 -69.75 -4.96
C LEU A 41 65.90 -69.27 -3.82
N GLU A 42 65.46 -68.25 -3.09
CA GLU A 42 65.95 -68.03 -1.72
C GLU A 42 65.07 -68.86 -0.78
N ASP A 43 65.62 -69.98 -0.30
CA ASP A 43 65.05 -70.77 0.78
C ASP A 43 64.99 -69.89 2.05
N ILE A 44 63.81 -69.38 2.37
CA ILE A 44 63.55 -68.76 3.67
C ILE A 44 63.23 -69.87 4.65
N GLU A 45 64.24 -70.21 5.47
CA GLU A 45 64.14 -71.14 6.58
C GLU A 45 63.07 -70.67 7.58
N TYR A 46 61.94 -71.37 7.61
CA TYR A 46 60.81 -71.08 8.50
C TYR A 46 61.09 -71.66 9.89
N ILE A 47 61.43 -70.80 10.86
CA ILE A 47 61.46 -71.15 12.27
C ILE A 47 60.03 -71.05 12.81
N PRO A 48 59.36 -72.14 13.20
CA PRO A 48 58.01 -72.06 13.73
C PRO A 48 58.06 -71.48 15.16
N ALA A 49 57.46 -70.31 15.36
CA ALA A 49 57.14 -69.81 16.69
C ALA A 49 56.01 -70.68 17.28
N PRO A 50 56.19 -71.30 18.46
CA PRO A 50 55.15 -72.14 19.04
C PRO A 50 54.07 -71.26 19.69
N GLY A 51 52.82 -71.44 19.28
CA GLY A 51 51.67 -71.03 20.09
C GLY A 51 50.78 -69.91 19.54
N ILE A 52 50.38 -69.96 18.27
CA ILE A 52 49.22 -69.19 17.80
C ILE A 52 48.12 -70.21 17.48
N GLN A 53 47.08 -70.24 18.31
CA GLN A 53 45.85 -70.96 17.99
C GLN A 53 45.23 -70.31 16.75
N ASP A 54 44.93 -71.11 15.74
CA ASP A 54 44.16 -70.67 14.58
C ASP A 54 42.81 -70.09 15.04
N PRO A 55 42.44 -68.86 14.63
CA PRO A 55 41.12 -68.34 14.96
C PRO A 55 40.06 -69.16 14.23
N ILE A 56 39.32 -69.96 14.99
CA ILE A 56 38.14 -70.69 14.50
C ILE A 56 37.13 -69.64 14.01
N PRO A 57 36.69 -69.66 12.74
CA PRO A 57 35.64 -68.74 12.27
C PRO A 57 34.33 -69.12 12.94
N GLN A 58 33.92 -68.36 13.95
CA GLN A 58 32.58 -68.44 14.52
C GLN A 58 31.57 -67.87 13.52
N SER A 59 31.14 -68.70 12.58
CA SER A 59 29.94 -68.46 11.77
C SER A 59 28.71 -68.72 12.65
N GLY A 60 28.20 -67.66 13.28
CA GLY A 60 26.92 -67.69 13.97
C GLY A 60 26.84 -66.72 15.14
N GLY A 61 26.10 -65.62 14.99
CA GLY A 61 25.78 -64.79 16.16
C GLY A 61 25.18 -63.41 15.88
N LYS A 62 23.88 -63.40 15.54
CA LYS A 62 22.96 -62.24 15.53
C LYS A 62 23.24 -61.19 14.43
N PRO A 63 22.20 -60.59 13.81
CA PRO A 63 22.42 -59.47 12.89
C PRO A 63 23.18 -58.37 13.64
N PRO A 64 24.17 -57.69 13.02
CA PRO A 64 24.86 -56.59 13.68
C PRO A 64 23.79 -55.60 14.13
N LEU A 65 23.81 -55.20 15.40
CA LEU A 65 22.80 -54.32 16.01
C LEU A 65 22.54 -53.06 15.16
N ARG A 66 23.53 -52.62 14.38
CA ARG A 66 23.44 -51.55 13.37
C ARG A 66 22.44 -51.84 12.25
N LEU A 67 22.41 -53.06 11.68
CA LEU A 67 21.44 -53.43 10.64
C LEU A 67 20.02 -53.54 11.21
N LEU A 68 19.87 -54.06 12.43
CA LEU A 68 18.56 -54.13 13.09
C LEU A 68 18.04 -52.71 13.41
N SER A 69 18.92 -51.84 13.89
CA SER A 69 18.66 -50.41 14.12
C SER A 69 18.28 -49.69 12.82
N PHE A 70 19.01 -49.91 11.72
CA PHE A 70 18.69 -49.34 10.41
C PHE A 70 17.31 -49.80 9.91
N LEU A 71 17.00 -51.09 10.06
CA LEU A 71 15.73 -51.64 9.62
C LEU A 71 14.54 -51.07 10.41
N PHE A 72 14.68 -50.94 11.73
CA PHE A 72 13.60 -50.38 12.57
C PHE A 72 13.47 -48.85 12.48
N ILE A 73 14.59 -48.11 12.35
CA ILE A 73 14.59 -46.64 12.35
C ILE A 73 14.35 -46.07 10.96
N VAL A 74 14.76 -46.76 9.90
CA VAL A 74 14.67 -46.25 8.52
C VAL A 74 13.63 -47.01 7.72
N ILE A 75 13.79 -48.33 7.57
CA ILE A 75 12.97 -49.13 6.64
C ILE A 75 11.52 -49.22 7.11
N LEU A 76 11.29 -49.50 8.40
CA LEU A 76 9.94 -49.64 8.95
C LEU A 76 9.11 -48.35 8.86
N PRO A 77 9.58 -47.18 9.35
CA PRO A 77 8.82 -45.93 9.20
C PRO A 77 8.72 -45.47 7.74
N PHE A 78 9.70 -45.74 6.88
CA PHE A 78 9.57 -45.51 5.45
C PHE A 78 8.44 -46.33 4.82
N LEU A 79 8.40 -47.64 5.10
CA LEU A 79 7.37 -48.52 4.56
C LEU A 79 5.98 -48.13 5.07
N ALA A 80 5.87 -47.77 6.35
CA ALA A 80 4.63 -47.24 6.93
C ALA A 80 4.19 -45.94 6.24
N SER A 81 5.11 -45.01 5.99
CA SER A 81 4.84 -43.78 5.25
C SER A 81 4.42 -44.06 3.81
N LEU A 82 5.07 -44.99 3.12
CA LEU A 82 4.73 -45.38 1.76
C LEU A 82 3.32 -45.96 1.68
N ILE A 83 2.97 -46.88 2.59
CA ILE A 83 1.62 -47.45 2.66
C ILE A 83 0.59 -46.35 2.91
N TYR A 84 0.89 -45.42 3.81
CA TYR A 84 0.01 -44.30 4.10
C TYR A 84 -0.26 -43.42 2.87
N PHE A 85 0.79 -42.91 2.23
CA PHE A 85 0.63 -41.99 1.09
C PHE A 85 0.08 -42.65 -0.17
N VAL A 86 0.27 -43.96 -0.35
CA VAL A 86 -0.24 -44.67 -1.53
C VAL A 86 -1.69 -45.11 -1.36
N PHE A 87 -2.08 -45.62 -0.19
CA PHE A 87 -3.38 -46.27 0.01
C PHE A 87 -4.37 -45.50 0.90
N ILE A 88 -3.90 -44.66 1.81
CA ILE A 88 -4.74 -44.04 2.84
C ILE A 88 -4.94 -42.55 2.60
N ALA A 89 -3.90 -41.84 2.15
CA ALA A 89 -3.95 -40.39 2.02
C ALA A 89 -4.94 -39.95 0.92
N SER A 90 -5.80 -38.99 1.27
CA SER A 90 -6.83 -38.49 0.37
C SER A 90 -6.28 -37.51 -0.64
N ASP A 91 -6.85 -37.57 -1.84
CA ASP A 91 -6.54 -36.65 -2.92
C ASP A 91 -6.99 -35.23 -2.59
N GLN A 92 -6.11 -34.28 -2.90
CA GLN A 92 -6.30 -32.86 -2.63
C GLN A 92 -6.11 -32.07 -3.93
N TYR A 93 -7.17 -31.36 -4.29
CA TYR A 93 -7.29 -30.57 -5.52
C TYR A 93 -7.01 -29.11 -5.22
N VAL A 94 -6.29 -28.42 -6.10
CA VAL A 94 -5.88 -27.03 -5.90
C VAL A 94 -6.48 -26.15 -6.98
N ALA A 95 -7.39 -25.26 -6.59
CA ALA A 95 -7.87 -24.18 -7.44
C ALA A 95 -6.93 -22.97 -7.28
N GLU A 96 -6.39 -22.49 -8.41
CA GLU A 96 -5.52 -21.32 -8.45
C GLU A 96 -6.22 -20.15 -9.11
N SER A 97 -6.14 -18.99 -8.47
CA SER A 97 -6.72 -17.73 -8.95
C SER A 97 -5.69 -16.62 -8.86
N ARG A 98 -5.72 -15.69 -9.80
CA ARG A 98 -4.86 -14.50 -9.78
C ARG A 98 -5.67 -13.23 -9.96
N PHE A 99 -5.44 -12.29 -9.06
CA PHE A 99 -6.12 -11.00 -9.05
C PHE A 99 -5.19 -9.90 -8.57
N ALA A 100 -5.55 -8.65 -8.88
CA ALA A 100 -4.81 -7.47 -8.44
C ALA A 100 -5.79 -6.40 -7.95
N VAL A 101 -5.38 -5.64 -6.94
CA VAL A 101 -6.14 -4.46 -6.50
C VAL A 101 -5.78 -3.29 -7.41
N ARG A 102 -6.78 -2.68 -8.03
CA ARG A 102 -6.58 -1.56 -8.96
C ARG A 102 -7.40 -0.35 -8.53
N ALA A 103 -6.79 0.82 -8.65
CA ALA A 103 -7.53 2.07 -8.62
C ALA A 103 -8.04 2.38 -10.03
N LEU A 104 -9.32 2.75 -10.15
CA LEU A 104 -9.84 3.46 -11.32
C LEU A 104 -9.20 4.85 -11.31
N THR A 105 -8.05 4.98 -11.97
CA THR A 105 -7.59 6.23 -12.52
C THR A 105 -8.15 6.30 -13.94
N SER A 106 -8.88 7.37 -14.27
CA SER A 106 -9.30 7.60 -15.66
C SER A 106 -8.05 7.89 -16.50
N SER A 107 -7.36 6.85 -16.94
CA SER A 107 -6.38 6.87 -18.03
C SER A 107 -7.03 6.44 -19.35
N ASP A 108 -8.35 6.63 -19.49
CA ASP A 108 -9.12 6.47 -20.73
C ASP A 108 -9.26 7.77 -21.54
N ASP A 109 -8.44 8.80 -21.25
CA ASP A 109 -8.33 10.01 -22.09
C ASP A 109 -6.93 10.20 -22.67
N LYS A 110 -6.35 9.13 -23.22
CA LYS A 110 -5.30 9.20 -24.25
C LYS A 110 -5.53 8.12 -25.30
N GLY A 111 -6.64 8.26 -26.01
CA GLY A 111 -6.71 7.79 -27.39
C GLY A 111 -5.85 8.69 -28.27
N ASP A 112 -4.91 8.06 -28.97
CA ASP A 112 -4.24 8.51 -30.20
C ASP A 112 -3.30 9.75 -30.13
N GLY A 113 -2.16 9.64 -30.82
CA GLY A 113 -1.24 10.76 -31.03
C GLY A 113 0.15 10.62 -30.41
N SER A 114 1.01 9.88 -31.11
CA SER A 114 2.41 10.24 -31.41
C SER A 114 3.07 11.35 -30.58
N GLY A 115 4.13 10.99 -29.85
CA GLY A 115 5.38 11.74 -29.85
C GLY A 115 5.49 12.97 -28.94
N GLY A 116 6.31 12.82 -27.89
CA GLY A 116 7.24 13.87 -27.47
C GLY A 116 6.89 14.66 -26.22
N SER A 117 7.96 14.86 -25.43
CA SER A 117 8.20 15.93 -24.46
C SER A 117 7.56 15.79 -23.07
N ASP A 118 8.47 15.54 -22.13
CA ASP A 118 8.56 16.15 -20.81
C ASP A 118 7.43 15.88 -19.81
N ASN A 119 7.66 14.84 -18.99
CA ASN A 119 7.11 14.84 -17.64
C ASN A 119 8.14 14.32 -16.63
N SER A 120 9.15 15.15 -16.35
CA SER A 120 10.06 15.02 -15.20
C SER A 120 9.37 15.22 -13.83
N GLY A 121 8.02 15.27 -13.78
CA GLY A 121 7.21 15.17 -12.57
C GLY A 121 6.55 13.80 -12.32
N GLY A 122 6.68 12.83 -13.24
CA GLY A 122 5.95 11.55 -13.20
C GLY A 122 6.56 10.44 -12.32
N GLY A 123 7.82 10.57 -11.91
CA GLY A 123 8.53 9.52 -11.16
C GLY A 123 8.01 9.31 -9.73
N ALA A 124 7.64 10.40 -9.05
CA ALA A 124 7.09 10.32 -7.70
C ALA A 124 5.66 9.78 -7.69
N ALA A 125 4.80 10.21 -8.62
CA ALA A 125 3.42 9.75 -8.70
C ALA A 125 3.32 8.26 -9.06
N GLY A 126 4.15 7.78 -10.01
CA GLY A 126 4.22 6.35 -10.36
C GLY A 126 4.76 5.47 -9.22
N LEU A 127 5.77 5.95 -8.49
CA LEU A 127 6.33 5.23 -7.34
C LEU A 127 5.39 5.22 -6.13
N LEU A 128 4.68 6.32 -5.87
CA LEU A 128 3.67 6.41 -4.80
C LEU A 128 2.46 5.51 -5.11
N SER A 129 2.00 5.47 -6.37
CA SER A 129 0.91 4.57 -6.79
C SER A 129 1.31 3.09 -6.69
N MET A 130 2.56 2.75 -7.00
CA MET A 130 3.09 1.38 -6.86
C MET A 130 3.21 0.95 -5.38
N ARG A 131 3.59 1.87 -4.49
CA ARG A 131 3.62 1.62 -3.03
C ARG A 131 2.23 1.47 -2.42
N SER A 132 1.24 2.22 -2.91
CA SER A 132 -0.14 2.11 -2.43
C SER A 132 -0.78 0.79 -2.87
N ALA A 133 -0.58 0.39 -4.14
CA ALA A 133 -1.13 -0.86 -4.66
C ALA A 133 -0.56 -2.09 -3.94
N SER A 134 0.72 -2.07 -3.53
CA SER A 134 1.29 -3.13 -2.72
C SER A 134 0.71 -3.15 -1.31
N GLN A 135 0.49 -2.00 -0.66
CA GLN A 135 -0.16 -1.91 0.64
C GLN A 135 -1.60 -2.47 0.61
N ASP A 136 -2.40 -2.10 -0.40
CA ASP A 136 -3.76 -2.60 -0.54
C ASP A 136 -3.79 -4.11 -0.77
N ALA A 137 -2.82 -4.64 -1.53
CA ALA A 137 -2.65 -6.09 -1.70
C ALA A 137 -2.33 -6.80 -0.36
N TYR A 138 -1.48 -6.20 0.49
CA TYR A 138 -1.19 -6.73 1.83
C TYR A 138 -2.42 -6.75 2.74
N VAL A 139 -3.31 -5.75 2.62
CA VAL A 139 -4.57 -5.73 3.37
C VAL A 139 -5.44 -6.92 2.96
N VAL A 140 -5.58 -7.18 1.65
CA VAL A 140 -6.35 -8.33 1.16
C VAL A 140 -5.75 -9.65 1.61
N THR A 141 -4.44 -9.85 1.50
CA THR A 141 -3.83 -11.12 1.94
C THR A 141 -3.94 -11.31 3.45
N SER A 142 -3.75 -10.26 4.23
CA SER A 142 -3.93 -10.34 5.70
C SER A 142 -5.37 -10.68 6.06
N PHE A 143 -6.34 -10.16 5.31
CA PHE A 143 -7.75 -10.49 5.48
C PHE A 143 -8.05 -11.95 5.15
N ILE A 144 -7.47 -12.51 4.08
CA ILE A 144 -7.62 -13.94 3.72
C ILE A 144 -7.08 -14.87 4.82
N HIS A 145 -6.12 -14.40 5.63
CA HIS A 145 -5.56 -15.13 6.76
C HIS A 145 -6.16 -14.70 8.12
N SER A 146 -7.33 -14.05 8.13
CA SER A 146 -7.97 -13.58 9.36
C SER A 146 -9.19 -14.42 9.77
N THR A 147 -9.60 -14.32 11.03
CA THR A 147 -10.87 -14.91 11.49
C THR A 147 -12.09 -14.27 10.83
N GLU A 148 -11.97 -13.01 10.37
CA GLU A 148 -13.05 -12.28 9.73
C GLU A 148 -13.46 -12.90 8.38
N ILE A 149 -12.50 -13.41 7.59
CA ILE A 149 -12.85 -14.10 6.33
C ILE A 149 -13.66 -15.37 6.60
N LEU A 150 -13.31 -16.13 7.64
CA LEU A 150 -14.01 -17.35 8.02
C LEU A 150 -15.45 -17.04 8.43
N LYS A 151 -15.64 -15.99 9.22
CA LYS A 151 -16.96 -15.52 9.64
C LYS A 151 -17.83 -15.11 8.43
N ARG A 152 -17.29 -14.29 7.54
CA ARG A 152 -18.00 -13.80 6.35
C ARG A 152 -18.34 -14.91 5.36
N ILE A 153 -17.40 -15.82 5.11
CA ILE A 153 -17.63 -16.99 4.26
C ILE A 153 -18.65 -17.93 4.89
N GLY A 154 -18.61 -18.12 6.21
CA GLY A 154 -19.54 -18.98 6.97
C GLY A 154 -21.00 -18.56 6.88
N GLU A 155 -21.28 -17.28 6.64
CA GLU A 155 -22.66 -16.81 6.39
C GLU A 155 -23.20 -17.24 5.02
N LYS A 156 -22.33 -17.59 4.08
CA LYS A 156 -22.69 -17.92 2.69
C LYS A 156 -22.54 -19.40 2.35
N ILE A 157 -21.47 -20.05 2.85
CA ILE A 157 -21.16 -21.45 2.59
C ILE A 157 -20.75 -22.16 3.87
N ASP A 158 -21.17 -23.42 4.01
CA ASP A 158 -20.69 -24.30 5.06
C ASP A 158 -19.30 -24.86 4.70
N TYR A 159 -18.27 -24.02 4.84
CA TYR A 159 -16.89 -24.37 4.53
C TYR A 159 -16.37 -25.49 5.47
N ARG A 160 -16.89 -25.59 6.70
CA ARG A 160 -16.47 -26.63 7.65
C ARG A 160 -16.82 -28.02 7.14
N SER A 161 -18.01 -28.20 6.57
CA SER A 161 -18.44 -29.47 5.99
C SER A 161 -17.53 -29.95 4.84
N MET A 162 -16.94 -29.03 4.08
CA MET A 162 -16.03 -29.34 2.97
C MET A 162 -14.72 -29.99 3.45
N PHE A 163 -14.27 -29.66 4.66
CA PHE A 163 -13.03 -30.19 5.26
C PHE A 163 -13.28 -31.33 6.26
N ALA A 164 -14.51 -31.49 6.76
CA ALA A 164 -14.91 -32.55 7.68
C ALA A 164 -15.47 -33.81 6.99
N ARG A 165 -15.27 -33.94 5.66
CA ARG A 165 -15.81 -35.05 4.86
C ARG A 165 -15.27 -36.41 5.32
N GLN A 166 -16.10 -37.45 5.23
CA GLN A 166 -15.69 -38.81 5.59
C GLN A 166 -14.69 -39.41 4.60
N ASP A 167 -14.68 -38.92 3.36
CA ASP A 167 -13.78 -39.32 2.27
C ASP A 167 -12.34 -38.80 2.45
N ALA A 168 -12.14 -37.79 3.31
CA ALA A 168 -10.83 -37.25 3.65
C ALA A 168 -10.13 -38.15 4.69
N ASP A 169 -8.82 -38.36 4.62
CA ASP A 169 -8.12 -39.25 5.55
C ASP A 169 -8.11 -38.70 6.99
N PHE A 170 -7.90 -39.57 7.99
CA PHE A 170 -7.99 -39.18 9.41
C PHE A 170 -6.95 -38.13 9.83
N LEU A 171 -5.82 -38.07 9.14
CA LEU A 171 -4.73 -37.14 9.47
C LEU A 171 -4.92 -35.78 8.81
N SER A 172 -5.46 -35.74 7.59
CA SER A 172 -5.66 -34.51 6.82
C SER A 172 -7.03 -33.86 7.04
N ARG A 173 -8.05 -34.64 7.44
CA ARG A 173 -9.41 -34.10 7.68
C ARG A 173 -9.43 -33.17 8.89
N PHE A 174 -10.29 -32.16 8.81
CA PHE A 174 -10.62 -31.35 9.98
C PHE A 174 -11.63 -32.09 10.87
N ARG A 175 -11.47 -32.04 12.20
CA ARG A 175 -12.44 -32.64 13.13
C ARG A 175 -13.50 -31.63 13.49
N SER A 176 -14.77 -31.99 13.27
CA SER A 176 -15.90 -31.08 13.51
C SER A 176 -16.07 -30.61 14.97
N SER A 177 -15.35 -31.22 15.93
CA SER A 177 -15.36 -30.85 17.35
C SER A 177 -14.46 -29.66 17.70
N ASP A 178 -13.57 -29.27 16.78
CA ASP A 178 -12.48 -28.35 17.07
C ASP A 178 -12.92 -26.88 16.91
N SER A 179 -12.23 -25.97 17.61
CA SER A 179 -12.60 -24.56 17.75
C SER A 179 -12.50 -23.77 16.43
N ASP A 180 -12.91 -22.49 16.46
CA ASP A 180 -12.72 -21.57 15.32
C ASP A 180 -11.25 -21.21 15.14
N GLU A 181 -10.51 -21.12 16.24
CA GLU A 181 -9.07 -20.86 16.28
C GLU A 181 -8.27 -22.03 15.69
N ASP A 182 -8.59 -23.28 16.08
CA ASP A 182 -7.97 -24.47 15.48
C ASP A 182 -8.25 -24.57 13.98
N PHE A 183 -9.44 -24.13 13.55
CA PHE A 183 -9.77 -24.10 12.13
C PHE A 183 -8.95 -23.06 11.38
N LEU A 184 -8.60 -21.93 11.99
CA LEU A 184 -7.75 -20.92 11.36
C LEU A 184 -6.34 -21.48 11.08
N ASP A 185 -5.74 -22.18 12.05
CA ASP A 185 -4.45 -22.86 11.85
C ASP A 185 -4.54 -23.92 10.73
N TYR A 186 -5.65 -24.64 10.67
CA TYR A 186 -5.94 -25.58 9.59
C TYR A 186 -6.11 -24.89 8.22
N TRP A 187 -6.76 -23.72 8.22
CA TRP A 187 -7.02 -22.89 7.06
C TRP A 187 -5.74 -22.38 6.43
N GLU A 188 -4.78 -21.90 7.23
CA GLU A 188 -3.48 -21.41 6.72
C GLU A 188 -2.71 -22.48 5.92
N ASN A 189 -2.92 -23.76 6.23
CA ASN A 189 -2.31 -24.88 5.51
C ASN A 189 -3.01 -25.22 4.17
N HIS A 190 -4.27 -24.81 4.00
CA HIS A 190 -5.10 -25.14 2.84
C HIS A 190 -5.33 -23.95 1.91
N VAL A 191 -5.29 -22.74 2.44
CA VAL A 191 -5.50 -21.49 1.71
C VAL A 191 -4.24 -20.68 1.82
N THR A 192 -3.56 -20.48 0.69
CA THR A 192 -2.35 -19.67 0.61
C THR A 192 -2.57 -18.51 -0.34
N ALA A 193 -2.30 -17.30 0.15
CA ALA A 193 -2.33 -16.09 -0.66
C ALA A 193 -0.95 -15.42 -0.59
N TYR A 194 -0.29 -15.29 -1.74
CA TYR A 194 1.01 -14.62 -1.82
C TYR A 194 0.97 -13.46 -2.80
N ILE A 195 1.75 -12.42 -2.49
CA ILE A 195 1.86 -11.21 -3.30
C ILE A 195 3.19 -11.26 -4.01
N ASP A 196 3.17 -11.10 -5.33
CA ASP A 196 4.35 -10.71 -6.08
C ASP A 196 4.53 -9.19 -5.94
N VAL A 197 5.48 -8.78 -5.10
CA VAL A 197 5.76 -7.36 -4.78
C VAL A 197 6.12 -6.56 -6.04
N SER A 198 6.67 -7.20 -7.08
CA SER A 198 7.06 -6.53 -8.32
C SER A 198 5.86 -6.18 -9.20
N SER A 199 4.86 -7.05 -9.25
CA SER A 199 3.68 -6.91 -10.12
C SER A 199 2.42 -6.47 -9.38
N GLY A 200 2.40 -6.55 -8.04
CA GLY A 200 1.21 -6.31 -7.21
C GLY A 200 0.13 -7.38 -7.38
N ILE A 201 0.47 -8.52 -8.00
CA ILE A 201 -0.46 -9.62 -8.25
C ILE A 201 -0.55 -10.50 -7.00
N ILE A 202 -1.77 -10.78 -6.58
CA ILE A 202 -2.08 -11.77 -5.56
C ILE A 202 -2.39 -13.08 -6.27
N THR A 203 -1.66 -14.12 -5.89
CA THR A 203 -1.99 -15.49 -6.29
C THR A 203 -2.59 -16.22 -5.11
N LEU A 204 -3.83 -16.65 -5.27
CA LEU A 204 -4.59 -17.42 -4.30
C LEU A 204 -4.58 -18.89 -4.73
N LYS A 205 -4.18 -19.78 -3.82
CA LYS A 205 -4.28 -21.23 -3.99
C LYS A 205 -5.16 -21.79 -2.89
N VAL A 206 -6.25 -22.43 -3.28
CA VAL A 206 -7.20 -23.04 -2.37
C VAL A 206 -7.19 -24.54 -2.59
N ARG A 207 -6.87 -25.27 -1.53
CA ARG A 207 -6.83 -26.71 -1.51
C ARG A 207 -8.08 -27.27 -0.86
N ALA A 208 -8.72 -28.23 -1.50
CA ALA A 208 -9.84 -28.99 -0.92
C ALA A 208 -9.80 -30.46 -1.35
N PHE A 209 -10.58 -31.30 -0.69
CA PHE A 209 -10.69 -32.74 -0.98
C PHE A 209 -11.53 -33.06 -2.22
N ALA A 210 -12.34 -32.10 -2.69
CA ALA A 210 -13.10 -32.21 -3.92
C ALA A 210 -12.78 -31.03 -4.86
N PRO A 211 -12.74 -31.26 -6.19
CA PRO A 211 -12.44 -30.21 -7.15
C PRO A 211 -13.51 -29.11 -7.18
N ASP A 212 -14.78 -29.45 -6.98
CA ASP A 212 -15.86 -28.46 -6.90
C ASP A 212 -15.74 -27.59 -5.65
N ASP A 213 -15.33 -28.18 -4.52
CA ASP A 213 -15.22 -27.48 -3.25
C ASP A 213 -14.04 -26.47 -3.28
N SER A 214 -12.93 -26.80 -3.96
CA SER A 214 -11.80 -25.87 -4.11
C SER A 214 -12.17 -24.64 -4.95
N VAL A 215 -12.94 -24.82 -6.03
CA VAL A 215 -13.43 -23.70 -6.86
C VAL A 215 -14.47 -22.87 -6.14
N LYS A 216 -15.45 -23.51 -5.48
CA LYS A 216 -16.48 -22.81 -4.68
C LYS A 216 -15.84 -21.95 -3.59
N LEU A 217 -14.89 -22.52 -2.85
CA LEU A 217 -14.21 -21.82 -1.78
C LEU A 217 -13.32 -20.69 -2.31
N SER A 218 -12.60 -20.91 -3.42
CA SER A 218 -11.82 -19.84 -4.07
C SER A 218 -12.68 -18.66 -4.51
N ASN A 219 -13.83 -18.92 -5.14
CA ASN A 219 -14.77 -17.87 -5.53
C ASN A 219 -15.32 -17.11 -4.30
N ALA A 220 -15.67 -17.81 -3.22
CA ALA A 220 -16.15 -17.18 -2.00
C ALA A 220 -15.08 -16.25 -1.39
N ILE A 221 -13.82 -16.68 -1.33
CA ILE A 221 -12.71 -15.85 -0.84
C ILE A 221 -12.53 -14.60 -1.70
N ILE A 222 -12.56 -14.75 -3.02
CA ILE A 222 -12.41 -13.62 -3.96
C ILE A 222 -13.56 -12.62 -3.78
N GLN A 223 -14.80 -13.11 -3.68
CA GLN A 223 -15.98 -12.25 -3.51
C GLN A 223 -15.95 -11.49 -2.18
N GLU A 224 -15.56 -12.14 -1.08
CA GLU A 224 -15.42 -11.45 0.21
C GLU A 224 -14.26 -10.46 0.21
N SER A 225 -13.16 -10.79 -0.47
CA SER A 225 -12.03 -9.87 -0.65
C SER A 225 -12.43 -8.63 -1.46
N GLU A 226 -13.25 -8.81 -2.49
CA GLU A 226 -13.82 -7.70 -3.27
C GLU A 226 -14.77 -6.86 -2.40
N SER A 227 -15.64 -7.48 -1.59
CA SER A 227 -16.52 -6.76 -0.66
C SER A 227 -15.72 -5.92 0.33
N LEU A 228 -14.65 -6.46 0.91
CA LEU A 228 -13.78 -5.73 1.82
C LEU A 228 -13.19 -4.48 1.16
N ILE A 229 -12.63 -4.62 -0.05
CA ILE A 229 -12.04 -3.49 -0.77
C ILE A 229 -13.10 -2.43 -1.10
N ASN A 230 -14.30 -2.85 -1.50
CA ASN A 230 -15.41 -1.94 -1.77
C ASN A 230 -15.85 -1.20 -0.49
N GLU A 231 -15.96 -1.89 0.64
CA GLU A 231 -16.28 -1.31 1.95
C GLU A 231 -15.21 -0.30 2.39
N LEU A 232 -13.93 -0.64 2.28
CA LEU A 232 -12.81 0.24 2.61
C LEU A 232 -12.78 1.46 1.70
N SER A 233 -12.98 1.28 0.40
CA SER A 233 -13.05 2.39 -0.56
C SER A 233 -14.22 3.31 -0.28
N GLN A 234 -15.40 2.76 -0.01
CA GLN A 234 -16.58 3.56 0.30
C GLN A 234 -16.42 4.32 1.62
N ARG A 235 -15.88 3.68 2.66
CA ARG A 235 -15.60 4.31 3.95
C ARG A 235 -14.61 5.47 3.78
N ALA A 236 -13.47 5.24 3.11
CA ALA A 236 -12.46 6.27 2.89
C ALA A 236 -13.01 7.48 2.11
N ARG A 237 -13.88 7.26 1.11
CA ARG A 237 -14.56 8.34 0.38
C ARG A 237 -15.54 9.12 1.27
N ASN A 238 -16.34 8.40 2.04
CA ASN A 238 -17.29 9.04 2.94
C ASN A 238 -16.56 9.88 3.99
N ASP A 239 -15.49 9.35 4.58
CA ASP A 239 -14.71 10.02 5.62
C ASP A 239 -14.06 11.31 5.09
N ILE A 240 -13.46 11.27 3.90
CA ILE A 240 -12.80 12.46 3.32
C ILE A 240 -13.82 13.53 2.91
N VAL A 241 -14.95 13.14 2.32
CA VAL A 241 -16.03 14.08 1.94
C VAL A 241 -16.66 14.68 3.20
N GLN A 242 -16.93 13.88 4.22
CA GLN A 242 -17.48 14.34 5.50
C GLN A 242 -16.54 15.32 6.21
N SER A 243 -15.23 15.05 6.20
CA SER A 243 -14.23 15.97 6.77
C SER A 243 -14.20 17.31 6.03
N MET A 244 -14.21 17.29 4.68
CA MET A 244 -14.19 18.51 3.88
C MET A 244 -15.51 19.29 3.99
N GLN A 245 -16.64 18.60 4.12
CA GLN A 245 -17.93 19.21 4.39
C GLN A 245 -17.91 19.93 5.75
N ALA A 246 -17.34 19.31 6.79
CA ALA A 246 -17.22 19.94 8.11
C ALA A 246 -16.34 21.21 8.06
N ASP A 247 -15.25 21.21 7.28
CA ASP A 247 -14.42 22.40 7.06
C ASP A 247 -15.15 23.50 6.28
N LEU A 248 -15.97 23.13 5.29
CA LEU A 248 -16.83 24.06 4.57
C LEU A 248 -17.88 24.69 5.49
N GLU A 249 -18.55 23.89 6.33
CA GLU A 249 -19.53 24.40 7.29
C GLU A 249 -18.89 25.31 8.34
N LYS A 250 -17.67 24.98 8.80
CA LYS A 250 -16.91 25.79 9.75
C LYS A 250 -16.51 27.14 9.15
N SER A 251 -15.98 27.15 7.92
CA SER A 251 -15.62 28.39 7.23
C SER A 251 -16.86 29.24 6.89
N GLY A 252 -17.97 28.60 6.49
CA GLY A 252 -19.24 29.27 6.24
C GLY A 252 -19.82 29.94 7.49
N LYS A 253 -19.77 29.26 8.65
CA LYS A 253 -20.16 29.85 9.94
C LYS A 253 -19.27 31.04 10.30
N ALA A 254 -17.95 30.89 10.18
CA ALA A 254 -17.02 31.99 10.46
C ALA A 254 -17.28 33.22 9.57
N TYR A 255 -17.54 33.00 8.27
CA TYR A 255 -17.92 34.09 7.36
C TYR A 255 -19.22 34.78 7.78
N ASN A 256 -20.26 34.01 8.09
CA ASN A 256 -21.52 34.55 8.57
C ASN A 256 -21.36 35.35 9.88
N ASP A 257 -20.55 34.87 10.81
CA ASP A 257 -20.28 35.57 12.08
C ASP A 257 -19.58 36.92 11.82
N THR A 258 -18.67 37.00 10.85
CA THR A 258 -18.05 38.28 10.46
C THR A 258 -19.04 39.24 9.80
N LEU A 259 -20.00 38.73 9.01
CA LEU A 259 -21.07 39.55 8.43
C LEU A 259 -21.98 40.12 9.51
N ILE A 260 -22.38 39.29 10.49
CA ILE A 260 -23.19 39.72 11.63
C ILE A 260 -22.44 40.79 12.44
N ALA A 261 -21.16 40.58 12.75
CA ALA A 261 -20.36 41.54 13.50
C ALA A 261 -20.21 42.88 12.78
N LEU A 262 -19.98 42.86 11.47
CA LEU A 262 -19.90 44.09 10.66
C LEU A 262 -21.25 44.81 10.62
N ASN A 263 -22.34 44.08 10.41
CA ASN A 263 -23.69 44.66 10.37
C ASN A 263 -24.10 45.24 11.73
N GLN A 264 -23.79 44.55 12.83
CA GLN A 264 -24.04 45.04 14.19
C GLN A 264 -23.25 46.33 14.47
N PHE A 265 -21.99 46.40 14.03
CA PHE A 265 -21.20 47.63 14.13
C PHE A 265 -21.82 48.79 13.31
N GLN A 266 -22.27 48.53 12.08
CA GLN A 266 -22.95 49.54 11.27
C GLN A 266 -24.24 50.04 11.93
N HIS A 267 -25.03 49.13 12.52
CA HIS A 267 -26.24 49.50 13.24
C HIS A 267 -25.96 50.31 14.52
N GLN A 268 -24.93 49.95 15.30
CA GLN A 268 -24.57 50.65 16.54
C GLN A 268 -23.94 52.01 16.29
N SER A 269 -23.09 52.12 15.25
CA SER A 269 -22.44 53.38 14.88
C SER A 269 -23.39 54.33 14.14
N GLY A 270 -24.46 53.81 13.52
CA GLY A 270 -25.32 54.57 12.61
C GLY A 270 -24.60 54.99 11.31
N LEU A 271 -23.39 54.45 11.07
CA LEU A 271 -22.53 54.77 9.95
C LEU A 271 -22.55 53.60 8.97
N LEU A 272 -23.07 53.83 7.76
CA LEU A 272 -23.07 52.82 6.70
C LEU A 272 -21.66 52.56 6.15
N SER A 273 -20.86 53.63 6.01
CA SER A 273 -19.45 53.62 5.61
C SER A 273 -18.68 54.73 6.35
N PRO A 274 -17.90 54.40 7.39
CA PRO A 274 -17.07 55.39 8.10
C PRO A 274 -16.06 56.10 7.20
N GLU A 275 -15.55 55.43 6.16
CA GLU A 275 -14.67 56.01 5.15
C GLU A 275 -15.35 57.13 4.36
N THR A 276 -16.57 56.87 3.87
CA THR A 276 -17.35 57.86 3.13
C THR A 276 -17.66 59.06 4.03
N GLN A 277 -18.08 58.79 5.28
CA GLN A 277 -18.35 59.84 6.26
C GLN A 277 -17.12 60.69 6.59
N ALA A 278 -15.93 60.09 6.66
CA ALA A 278 -14.67 60.80 6.91
C ALA A 278 -14.29 61.70 5.73
N LYS A 279 -14.47 61.20 4.50
CA LYS A 279 -14.26 61.99 3.28
C LYS A 279 -15.19 63.19 3.20
N ASP A 280 -16.48 62.99 3.50
CA ASP A 280 -17.48 64.06 3.48
C ASP A 280 -17.20 65.10 4.57
N SER A 281 -16.85 64.66 5.77
CA SER A 281 -16.51 65.54 6.91
C SER A 281 -15.24 66.36 6.64
N SER A 282 -14.23 65.75 6.01
CA SER A 282 -13.00 66.44 5.60
C SER A 282 -13.27 67.50 4.51
N THR A 283 -14.14 67.18 3.55
CA THR A 283 -14.55 68.12 2.50
C THR A 283 -15.30 69.32 3.07
N LEU A 284 -16.22 69.09 4.02
CA LEU A 284 -16.91 70.17 4.73
C LEU A 284 -15.93 71.03 5.55
N LEU A 285 -14.99 70.41 6.29
CA LEU A 285 -13.98 71.14 7.05
C LEU A 285 -13.10 72.02 6.14
N THR A 286 -12.72 71.50 4.97
CA THR A 286 -11.96 72.25 3.97
C THR A 286 -12.76 73.45 3.46
N GLY A 287 -14.06 73.29 3.22
CA GLY A 287 -14.96 74.40 2.87
C GLY A 287 -15.06 75.47 3.95
N LEU A 288 -15.21 75.07 5.22
CA LEU A 288 -15.25 76.00 6.36
C LEU A 288 -13.92 76.75 6.53
N LEU A 289 -12.78 76.08 6.35
CA LEU A 289 -11.45 76.70 6.41
C LEU A 289 -11.24 77.71 5.26
N ALA A 290 -11.73 77.42 4.06
CA ALA A 290 -11.69 78.36 2.94
C ALA A 290 -12.54 79.61 3.24
N GLN A 291 -13.75 79.44 3.79
CA GLN A 291 -14.61 80.54 4.19
C GLN A 291 -14.00 81.38 5.33
N LYS A 292 -13.30 80.73 6.27
CA LYS A 292 -12.56 81.42 7.34
C LYS A 292 -11.47 82.33 6.77
N LEU A 293 -10.66 81.80 5.85
CA LEU A 293 -9.58 82.55 5.22
C LEU A 293 -10.12 83.77 4.43
N GLU A 294 -11.29 83.64 3.81
CA GLU A 294 -11.98 84.76 3.15
C GLU A 294 -12.38 85.86 4.16
N PHE A 295 -12.99 85.48 5.29
CA PHE A 295 -13.40 86.43 6.33
C PHE A 295 -12.20 87.11 7.00
N GLU A 296 -11.13 86.37 7.28
CA GLU A 296 -9.87 86.92 7.81
C GLU A 296 -9.24 87.92 6.84
N THR A 297 -9.23 87.60 5.54
CA THR A 297 -8.71 88.51 4.50
C THR A 297 -9.54 89.79 4.42
N ARG A 298 -10.88 89.69 4.46
CA ARG A 298 -11.78 90.86 4.46
C ARG A 298 -11.60 91.72 5.71
N LEU A 299 -11.50 91.12 6.90
CA LEU A 299 -11.21 91.83 8.14
C LEU A 299 -9.85 92.53 8.09
N PHE A 300 -8.82 91.87 7.55
CA PHE A 300 -7.49 92.46 7.38
C PHE A 300 -7.51 93.69 6.47
N VAL A 301 -8.22 93.62 5.33
CA VAL A 301 -8.38 94.78 4.42
C VAL A 301 -9.11 95.94 5.09
N MET A 302 -10.18 95.65 5.86
CA MET A 302 -10.91 96.68 6.60
C MET A 302 -10.05 97.31 7.70
N LYS A 303 -9.21 96.51 8.36
CA LYS A 303 -8.24 96.97 9.36
C LYS A 303 -7.20 97.92 8.75
N GLN A 304 -6.63 97.54 7.61
CA GLN A 304 -5.67 98.35 6.86
C GLN A 304 -6.27 99.67 6.37
N SER A 305 -7.59 99.70 6.17
CA SER A 305 -8.36 100.87 5.74
C SER A 305 -8.91 101.71 6.91
N HIS A 306 -8.51 101.42 8.17
CA HIS A 306 -9.00 102.08 9.39
C HIS A 306 -10.53 102.02 9.60
N ALA A 307 -11.20 100.98 9.08
CA ALA A 307 -12.66 100.81 9.14
C ALA A 307 -13.14 99.93 10.33
N GLU A 308 -12.33 99.80 11.38
CA GLU A 308 -12.57 98.93 12.55
C GLU A 308 -13.86 99.27 13.31
N GLY A 309 -14.31 100.53 13.28
CA GLY A 309 -15.54 100.98 13.94
C GLY A 309 -16.82 100.74 13.15
N SER A 310 -16.75 100.18 11.93
CA SER A 310 -17.93 100.01 11.08
C SER A 310 -18.84 98.86 11.55
N PRO A 311 -20.18 98.97 11.40
CA PRO A 311 -21.11 97.87 11.70
C PRO A 311 -20.76 96.57 10.94
N THR A 312 -20.25 96.70 9.71
CA THR A 312 -19.82 95.59 8.86
C THR A 312 -18.63 94.84 9.46
N TYR A 313 -17.66 95.54 10.08
CA TYR A 313 -16.52 94.91 10.75
C TYR A 313 -16.98 94.07 11.95
N GLN A 314 -17.90 94.60 12.76
CA GLN A 314 -18.47 93.87 13.90
C GLN A 314 -19.25 92.63 13.46
N GLN A 315 -20.07 92.75 12.42
CA GLN A 315 -20.83 91.62 11.87
C GLN A 315 -19.91 90.51 11.34
N LEU A 316 -18.85 90.88 10.62
CA LEU A 316 -17.89 89.93 10.07
C LEU A 316 -17.05 89.26 11.18
N THR A 317 -16.74 89.99 12.25
CA THR A 317 -16.07 89.45 13.44
C THR A 317 -16.94 88.41 14.17
N LEU A 318 -18.23 88.70 14.35
CA LEU A 318 -19.18 87.74 14.93
C LEU A 318 -19.37 86.49 14.04
N ALA A 319 -19.41 86.69 12.72
CA ALA A 319 -19.47 85.58 11.76
C ALA A 319 -18.21 84.70 11.82
N LEU A 320 -17.02 85.31 11.91
CA LEU A 320 -15.75 84.60 12.08
C LEU A 320 -15.75 83.78 13.39
N GLN A 321 -16.20 84.38 14.50
CA GLN A 321 -16.27 83.68 15.79
C GLN A 321 -17.24 82.48 15.75
N SER A 322 -18.38 82.63 15.07
CA SER A 322 -19.31 81.52 14.85
C SER A 322 -18.71 80.43 13.96
N LEU A 323 -17.97 80.82 12.92
CA LEU A 323 -17.29 79.90 12.02
C LEU A 323 -16.16 79.13 12.71
N ASP A 324 -15.39 79.80 13.57
CA ASP A 324 -14.37 79.16 14.42
C ASP A 324 -14.99 78.11 15.35
N ALA A 325 -16.11 78.45 16.01
CA ALA A 325 -16.83 77.48 16.84
C ALA A 325 -17.33 76.26 16.03
N GLN A 326 -17.74 76.46 14.77
CA GLN A 326 -18.15 75.38 13.86
C GLN A 326 -16.95 74.51 13.42
N ILE A 327 -15.80 75.14 13.12
CA ILE A 327 -14.55 74.45 12.76
C ILE A 327 -14.06 73.61 13.94
N ASP A 328 -14.04 74.16 15.15
CA ASP A 328 -13.59 73.46 16.35
C ASP A 328 -14.51 72.30 16.69
N LYS A 329 -15.82 72.48 16.57
CA LYS A 329 -16.81 71.40 16.72
C LYS A 329 -16.56 70.28 15.69
N LYS A 330 -16.36 70.62 14.41
CA LYS A 330 -16.10 69.63 13.35
C LYS A 330 -14.76 68.91 13.53
N LYS A 331 -13.71 69.62 13.94
CA LYS A 331 -12.42 69.00 14.29
C LYS A 331 -12.56 68.05 15.49
N ALA A 332 -13.32 68.42 16.51
CA ALA A 332 -13.59 67.57 17.66
C ALA A 332 -14.38 66.31 17.28
N GLU A 333 -15.34 66.39 16.36
CA GLU A 333 -16.05 65.21 15.82
C GLU A 333 -15.10 64.26 15.04
N LEU A 334 -14.09 64.81 14.35
CA LEU A 334 -13.10 64.05 13.58
C LEU A 334 -12.00 63.41 14.45
N THR A 335 -11.50 64.11 15.47
CA THR A 335 -10.28 63.75 16.22
C THR A 335 -10.43 63.74 17.74
N GLY A 336 -11.63 63.90 18.30
CA GLY A 336 -11.86 64.10 19.73
C GLY A 336 -11.70 62.86 20.62
N PRO A 337 -11.39 63.04 21.92
CA PRO A 337 -11.15 61.96 22.89
C PRO A 337 -12.43 61.29 23.46
N GLU A 338 -13.61 61.90 23.33
CA GLU A 338 -14.87 61.26 23.77
C GLU A 338 -15.37 60.27 22.72
N ASN A 339 -15.14 58.96 22.96
CA ASN A 339 -15.89 57.75 22.57
C ASN A 339 -16.58 57.58 21.19
N ALA A 340 -16.61 58.58 20.31
CA ALA A 340 -17.28 58.62 19.01
C ALA A 340 -16.41 59.30 17.94
N SER A 341 -15.09 59.39 18.15
CA SER A 341 -14.17 59.87 17.12
C SER A 341 -14.28 58.99 15.89
N LEU A 342 -14.54 59.62 14.75
CA LEU A 342 -14.63 58.97 13.45
C LEU A 342 -13.39 58.12 13.13
N ALA A 343 -12.22 58.50 13.65
CA ALA A 343 -10.99 57.73 13.51
C ALA A 343 -11.04 56.37 14.23
N LYS A 344 -11.66 56.29 15.42
CA LYS A 344 -11.84 55.02 16.14
C LYS A 344 -12.82 54.11 15.41
N ALA A 345 -13.95 54.67 14.95
CA ALA A 345 -14.93 53.95 14.15
C ALA A 345 -14.32 53.43 12.84
N LEU A 346 -13.44 54.21 12.20
CA LEU A 346 -12.73 53.81 10.99
C LEU A 346 -11.78 52.63 11.24
N LEU A 347 -11.03 52.65 12.36
CA LEU A 347 -10.13 51.55 12.72
C LEU A 347 -10.91 50.26 13.02
N GLU A 348 -11.99 50.34 13.80
CA GLU A 348 -12.84 49.20 14.12
C GLU A 348 -13.52 48.63 12.85
N TYR A 349 -14.04 49.50 11.98
CA TYR A 349 -14.60 49.11 10.69
C TYR A 349 -13.56 48.40 9.81
N SER A 350 -12.37 48.97 9.65
CA SER A 350 -11.29 48.39 8.85
C SER A 350 -10.91 46.99 9.36
N LYS A 351 -10.87 46.79 10.68
CA LYS A 351 -10.64 45.46 11.28
C LYS A 351 -11.77 44.49 10.96
N LEU A 352 -13.03 44.89 11.12
CA LEU A 352 -14.19 44.04 10.85
C LEU A 352 -14.31 43.68 9.36
N ASP A 353 -14.11 44.64 8.47
CA ASP A 353 -14.14 44.41 7.02
C ASP A 353 -12.95 43.53 6.56
N THR A 354 -11.76 43.74 7.11
CA THR A 354 -10.61 42.85 6.86
C THR A 354 -10.91 41.43 7.31
N ASN A 355 -11.49 41.24 8.50
CA ASN A 355 -11.88 39.92 8.99
C ASN A 355 -12.95 39.28 8.08
N ARG A 356 -13.93 40.06 7.61
CA ARG A 356 -14.94 39.62 6.65
C ARG A 356 -14.31 39.15 5.34
N MET A 357 -13.39 39.94 4.77
CA MET A 357 -12.68 39.59 3.54
C MET A 357 -11.82 38.33 3.70
N ILE A 358 -11.11 38.18 4.82
CA ILE A 358 -10.33 36.97 5.12
C ILE A 358 -11.25 35.75 5.21
N ALA A 359 -12.37 35.87 5.94
CA ALA A 359 -13.33 34.79 6.10
C ALA A 359 -14.01 34.42 4.77
N GLU A 360 -14.34 35.40 3.93
CA GLU A 360 -14.87 35.20 2.58
C GLU A 360 -13.89 34.41 1.70
N LYS A 361 -12.61 34.81 1.69
CA LYS A 361 -11.57 34.11 0.93
C LYS A 361 -11.30 32.71 1.44
N LEU A 362 -11.37 32.50 2.74
CA LEU A 362 -11.25 31.16 3.34
C LEU A 362 -12.45 30.28 2.95
N TYR A 363 -13.67 30.81 3.01
CA TYR A 363 -14.87 30.09 2.58
C TYR A 363 -14.82 29.72 1.09
N GLU A 364 -14.42 30.66 0.21
CA GLU A 364 -14.21 30.37 -1.21
C GLU A 364 -13.18 29.25 -1.42
N ALA A 365 -12.08 29.26 -0.67
CA ALA A 365 -11.04 28.22 -0.76
C ALA A 365 -11.56 26.87 -0.27
N SER A 366 -12.28 26.83 0.86
CA SER A 366 -12.92 25.62 1.38
C SER A 366 -13.95 25.05 0.41
N GLN A 367 -14.76 25.90 -0.24
CA GLN A 367 -15.72 25.47 -1.27
C GLN A 367 -15.01 24.81 -2.45
N ARG A 368 -13.97 25.45 -3.00
CA ARG A 368 -13.18 24.87 -4.11
C ARG A 368 -12.53 23.54 -3.73
N ASN A 369 -12.02 23.44 -2.50
CA ASN A 369 -11.42 22.21 -1.99
C ASN A 369 -12.47 21.10 -1.85
N TYR A 370 -13.65 21.42 -1.30
CA TYR A 370 -14.77 20.47 -1.21
C TYR A 370 -15.19 19.96 -2.59
N ASP A 371 -15.39 20.85 -3.56
CA ASP A 371 -15.78 20.47 -4.93
C ASP A 371 -14.72 19.59 -5.61
N THR A 372 -13.43 19.90 -5.39
CA THR A 372 -12.31 19.10 -5.89
C THR A 372 -12.29 17.71 -5.26
N VAL A 373 -12.40 17.61 -3.93
CA VAL A 373 -12.41 16.33 -3.22
C VAL A 373 -13.65 15.51 -3.58
N LEU A 374 -14.81 16.13 -3.72
CA LEU A 374 -16.03 15.47 -4.15
C LEU A 374 -15.85 14.87 -5.56
N ALA A 375 -15.33 15.65 -6.49
CA ALA A 375 -15.02 15.17 -7.84
C ALA A 375 -13.99 14.02 -7.82
N GLU A 376 -12.96 14.10 -6.98
CA GLU A 376 -11.98 13.02 -6.83
C GLU A 376 -12.55 11.77 -6.19
N ALA A 377 -13.40 11.89 -5.16
CA ALA A 377 -14.05 10.77 -4.48
C ALA A 377 -15.02 10.04 -5.40
N LEU A 378 -15.69 10.75 -6.31
CA LEU A 378 -16.54 10.15 -7.34
C LEU A 378 -15.71 9.40 -8.41
N ARG A 379 -14.48 9.84 -8.69
CA ARG A 379 -13.61 9.22 -9.72
C ARG A 379 -12.79 8.04 -9.21
N LYS A 380 -12.18 8.17 -8.03
CA LYS A 380 -11.27 7.17 -7.48
C LYS A 380 -12.07 6.03 -6.86
N SER A 381 -12.00 4.86 -7.47
CA SER A 381 -12.58 3.64 -6.92
C SER A 381 -11.55 2.51 -6.92
N LEU A 382 -11.33 1.90 -5.76
CA LEU A 382 -10.55 0.68 -5.65
C LEU A 382 -11.47 -0.48 -5.99
N TYR A 383 -10.99 -1.40 -6.81
CA TYR A 383 -11.69 -2.63 -7.15
C TYR A 383 -10.70 -3.79 -7.25
N LEU A 384 -11.21 -4.99 -7.09
CA LEU A 384 -10.46 -6.21 -7.24
C LEU A 384 -10.62 -6.70 -8.69
N ALA A 385 -9.52 -6.74 -9.43
CA ALA A 385 -9.50 -7.20 -10.82
C ALA A 385 -9.04 -8.66 -10.88
N VAL A 386 -9.98 -9.58 -11.06
CA VAL A 386 -9.68 -11.00 -11.30
C VAL A 386 -9.37 -11.20 -12.78
N PHE A 387 -8.17 -11.69 -13.08
CA PHE A 387 -7.75 -11.96 -14.46
C PHE A 387 -7.45 -13.44 -14.72
N VAL A 388 -7.25 -14.23 -13.66
CA VAL A 388 -7.30 -15.70 -13.72
C VAL A 388 -8.37 -16.16 -12.73
N ASN A 389 -9.49 -16.64 -13.25
CA ASN A 389 -10.58 -17.22 -12.48
C ASN A 389 -10.20 -18.63 -11.98
N PRO A 390 -10.75 -19.09 -10.85
CA PRO A 390 -10.54 -20.45 -10.38
C PRO A 390 -11.11 -21.45 -11.38
N ALA A 391 -10.26 -22.35 -11.87
CA ALA A 391 -10.65 -23.44 -12.75
C ALA A 391 -10.77 -24.76 -11.95
N LEU A 392 -11.65 -25.64 -12.42
CA LEU A 392 -11.79 -26.99 -11.88
C LEU A 392 -10.49 -27.77 -12.10
N PRO A 393 -9.85 -28.30 -11.04
CA PRO A 393 -8.61 -29.05 -11.20
C PRO A 393 -8.86 -30.45 -11.77
N ASP A 394 -8.16 -30.81 -12.84
CA ASP A 394 -8.27 -32.13 -13.49
C ASP A 394 -7.54 -33.25 -12.72
N GLU A 395 -6.47 -32.90 -12.00
CA GLU A 395 -5.63 -33.86 -11.26
C GLU A 395 -5.42 -33.41 -9.80
N ALA A 396 -5.27 -34.39 -8.91
CA ALA A 396 -4.91 -34.17 -7.52
C ALA A 396 -3.43 -33.80 -7.41
N VAL A 397 -3.14 -32.59 -6.92
CA VAL A 397 -1.76 -32.09 -6.76
C VAL A 397 -1.12 -32.63 -5.48
N PHE A 398 -1.93 -32.91 -4.47
CA PHE A 398 -1.47 -33.42 -3.17
C PHE A 398 -2.21 -34.70 -2.79
N PRO A 399 -1.57 -35.58 -1.99
CA PRO A 399 -0.16 -35.53 -1.55
C PRO A 399 0.80 -35.97 -2.66
N HIS A 400 2.07 -35.57 -2.58
CA HIS A 400 3.08 -36.04 -3.53
C HIS A 400 3.47 -37.50 -3.21
N ARG A 401 2.69 -38.45 -3.72
CA ARG A 401 2.73 -39.87 -3.35
C ARG A 401 4.10 -40.54 -3.47
N ILE A 402 4.98 -40.04 -4.34
CA ILE A 402 6.33 -40.59 -4.55
C ILE A 402 7.42 -39.74 -3.90
N THR A 403 7.36 -38.42 -4.06
CA THR A 403 8.45 -37.55 -3.59
C THR A 403 8.44 -37.41 -2.07
N THR A 404 7.26 -37.32 -1.43
CA THR A 404 7.15 -37.21 0.03
C THR A 404 7.76 -38.41 0.78
N PRO A 405 7.40 -39.68 0.50
CA PRO A 405 8.03 -40.82 1.18
C PRO A 405 9.52 -40.96 0.85
N LEU A 406 9.96 -40.55 -0.34
CA LEU A 406 11.39 -40.55 -0.70
C LEU A 406 12.19 -39.52 0.10
N ILE A 407 11.64 -38.33 0.34
CA ILE A 407 12.23 -37.32 1.22
C ILE A 407 12.29 -37.82 2.67
N ILE A 408 11.22 -38.47 3.14
CA ILE A 408 11.18 -39.09 4.48
C ILE A 408 12.28 -40.16 4.61
N LEU A 409 12.46 -41.02 3.61
CA LEU A 409 13.55 -42.01 3.58
C LEU A 409 14.92 -41.35 3.68
N LEU A 410 15.17 -40.29 2.91
CA LEU A 410 16.42 -39.55 2.95
C LEU A 410 16.66 -38.94 4.35
N GLY A 411 15.63 -38.31 4.94
CA GLY A 411 15.71 -37.73 6.27
C GLY A 411 15.99 -38.76 7.35
N LEU A 412 15.30 -39.91 7.30
CA LEU A 412 15.52 -41.04 8.21
C LEU A 412 16.92 -41.65 8.04
N ALA A 413 17.42 -41.74 6.81
CA ALA A 413 18.76 -42.22 6.53
C ALA A 413 19.81 -41.27 7.13
N VAL A 414 19.66 -39.96 6.95
CA VAL A 414 20.55 -38.96 7.57
C VAL A 414 20.49 -39.05 9.09
N LEU A 415 19.29 -39.10 9.68
CA LEU A 415 19.10 -39.23 11.12
C LEU A 415 19.76 -40.51 11.66
N TRP A 416 19.62 -41.63 10.95
CA TRP A 416 20.27 -42.86 11.36
C TRP A 416 21.80 -42.77 11.27
N THR A 417 22.34 -42.13 10.22
CA THR A 417 23.80 -41.95 10.09
C THR A 417 24.36 -41.07 11.22
N THR A 418 23.66 -40.02 11.63
CA THR A 418 24.11 -39.17 12.75
C THR A 418 24.03 -39.90 14.09
N LEU A 419 22.93 -40.62 14.36
CA LEU A 419 22.83 -41.46 15.57
C LEU A 419 23.92 -42.55 15.61
N SER A 420 24.18 -43.19 14.46
CA SER A 420 25.23 -44.21 14.37
C SER A 420 26.62 -43.63 14.61
N LEU A 421 26.87 -42.39 14.15
CA LEU A 421 28.15 -41.71 14.35
C LEU A 421 28.33 -41.29 15.82
N ILE A 422 27.27 -40.79 16.46
CA ILE A 422 27.26 -40.48 17.90
C ILE A 422 27.52 -41.74 18.72
N TRP A 423 26.83 -42.84 18.41
CA TRP A 423 27.05 -44.11 19.10
C TRP A 423 28.48 -44.61 18.94
N ALA A 424 29.03 -44.54 17.71
CA ALA A 424 30.41 -44.91 17.45
C ALA A 424 31.40 -44.03 18.24
N SER A 425 31.15 -42.72 18.32
CA SER A 425 31.97 -41.80 19.10
C SER A 425 31.95 -42.12 20.60
N VAL A 426 30.77 -42.42 21.17
CA VAL A 426 30.66 -42.83 22.59
C VAL A 426 31.39 -44.15 22.84
N GLN A 427 31.25 -45.12 21.94
CA GLN A 427 31.95 -46.40 22.04
C GLN A 427 33.48 -46.23 22.02
N ASP A 428 33.98 -45.32 21.18
CA ASP A 428 35.42 -45.06 21.02
C ASP A 428 36.04 -44.37 22.26
N HIS A 429 35.23 -43.62 23.03
CA HIS A 429 35.66 -43.02 24.29
C HIS A 429 35.51 -43.97 25.50
N GLN A 430 34.89 -45.14 25.33
CA GLN A 430 34.74 -46.16 26.39
C GLN A 430 35.83 -47.24 26.36
N ILE A 431 36.65 -47.28 25.30
CA ILE A 431 37.84 -48.13 25.15
C ILE A 431 39.05 -47.31 25.57
#